data_AF-A0A8T8SX67-F1
#
_entry.id   AF-A0A8T8SX67-F1
#
_cell.length_a   1.000
_cell.length_b   1.000
_cell.length_c   1.000
_cell.angle_alpha   90.00
_cell.angle_beta   90.00
_cell.angle_gamma   90.00
#
_symmetry.space_group_name_H-M   'P 1'
#
loop_
_entity.id
_entity.type
_entity.pdbx_description
1 polymer ?
#
loop_
_entity_poly.entity_id
_entity_poly.type
_entity_poly.pdbx_seq_one_letter_code
_entity_poly.pdbx_strand_id
1 'polypeptide(L)'
;MNSTDLYDKLIKDILDKADRTETPGQDMGLPAASLLALTLDVNHIDIDAEIRGFTRNYPRSDGPEWNEHLINLHPQLEEALGGGAQDMHKINRVPSSAIYGVKMFDDLRSDTAGVRSLEAWKVAFAAFSKNMLAGLDFSHIFIAGGSVLAALTEEDTDIFDTQLRNSDIDIFLYGLTGEEASKKVEEIARVLRTNITNFDERYYVERGVGALSFVPYQSAAGRKVQVVLRLAANPAEILAGFDFDQVCMGYDGTNVWMSLRGIRALCTGYTATMGALSSSFAARIVKYGSRGYGVAVGLPDDDGRHIAKLNAKSGALHDEIKQRYAALPWYRQSNFKVLYSNTKGRAGSLWTHSFSSMSALAGLWAVAHASGRIPELMAEVGSQQSMYGAYEGADRAMAGFPAEGWTEVLQGIILPAQFRFFLQAAAPGVCGRNALIALHDHPTLKDQNDTEYDVCAWQIGAGNMWQPWTGLAAHVHQFLVRAAMLTAWTCWKLMSGAPWLRINYGTALLRAQHLSLSPATSTDQDFTEWIAM
;
A
#
# COMPACT_ATOMS: atom_id res chain seq x y z
N MET A 1 20.47 21.28 6.05
CA MET A 1 19.12 21.88 6.12
C MET A 1 18.96 22.38 7.54
N ASN A 2 18.70 23.68 7.73
CA ASN A 2 18.46 24.24 9.07
C ASN A 2 16.98 24.04 9.47
N SER A 3 16.64 24.33 10.72
CA SER A 3 15.28 24.06 11.26
C SER A 3 14.17 24.79 10.50
N THR A 4 14.38 26.07 10.17
CA THR A 4 13.42 26.89 9.41
C THR A 4 13.16 26.34 8.01
N ASP A 5 14.21 25.94 7.28
CA ASP A 5 14.10 25.34 5.94
C ASP A 5 13.36 23.99 5.98
N LEU A 6 13.57 23.16 7.01
CA LEU A 6 12.81 21.92 7.18
C LEU A 6 11.33 22.20 7.47
N TYR A 7 11.04 23.14 8.35
CA TYR A 7 9.70 23.53 8.75
C TYR A 7 8.87 23.99 7.53
N ASP A 8 9.40 24.94 6.76
CA ASP A 8 8.72 25.50 5.59
C ASP A 8 8.47 24.43 4.51
N LYS A 9 9.44 23.53 4.30
CA LYS A 9 9.31 22.43 3.33
C LYS A 9 8.22 21.43 3.73
N LEU A 10 8.10 21.09 5.02
CA LEU A 10 7.06 20.18 5.49
C LEU A 10 5.66 20.79 5.38
N ILE A 11 5.50 22.08 5.72
CA ILE A 11 4.22 22.78 5.52
C ILE A 11 3.85 22.77 4.05
N LYS A 12 4.78 23.20 3.19
CA LYS A 12 4.54 23.26 1.75
C LYS A 12 4.13 21.89 1.20
N ASP A 13 4.83 20.82 1.57
CA ASP A 13 4.51 19.46 1.10
C ASP A 13 3.09 19.00 1.50
N ILE A 14 2.65 19.31 2.72
CA ILE A 14 1.29 18.99 3.19
C ILE A 14 0.25 19.77 2.40
N LEU A 15 0.46 21.08 2.20
CA LEU A 15 -0.46 21.95 1.47
C LEU A 15 -0.53 21.57 -0.02
N ASP A 16 0.62 21.39 -0.68
CA ASP A 16 0.70 21.00 -2.10
C ASP A 16 -0.05 19.68 -2.34
N LYS A 17 0.00 18.73 -1.39
CA LYS A 17 -0.75 17.47 -1.49
C LYS A 17 -2.25 17.62 -1.31
N ALA A 18 -2.68 18.51 -0.41
CA ALA A 18 -4.09 18.85 -0.26
C ALA A 18 -4.61 19.44 -1.57
N ASP A 19 -3.91 20.43 -2.12
CA ASP A 19 -4.30 21.11 -3.36
C ASP A 19 -4.35 20.14 -4.56
N ARG A 20 -3.36 19.25 -4.70
CA ARG A 20 -3.35 18.21 -5.75
C ARG A 20 -4.53 17.25 -5.64
N THR A 21 -4.93 16.90 -4.42
CA THR A 21 -6.05 15.97 -4.16
C THR A 21 -7.40 16.66 -4.30
N GLU A 22 -7.45 17.99 -4.18
CA GLU A 22 -8.66 18.80 -4.37
C GLU A 22 -8.87 19.27 -5.81
N THR A 23 -7.83 19.25 -6.64
CA THR A 23 -7.93 19.60 -8.07
C THR A 23 -8.21 18.35 -8.91
N PRO A 24 -9.38 18.23 -9.57
CA PRO A 24 -9.62 17.15 -10.54
C PRO A 24 -8.63 17.23 -11.69
N GLY A 25 -8.29 16.09 -12.31
CA GLY A 25 -7.64 16.14 -13.61
C GLY A 25 -8.61 16.58 -14.70
N GLN A 26 -8.15 16.57 -15.96
CA GLN A 26 -8.99 16.90 -17.09
C GLN A 26 -10.02 15.78 -17.32
N ASP A 27 -11.29 16.02 -17.04
CA ASP A 27 -12.36 15.04 -17.22
C ASP A 27 -12.45 14.59 -18.69
N MET A 28 -12.44 13.28 -18.90
CA MET A 28 -12.55 12.67 -20.22
C MET A 28 -14.01 12.59 -20.68
N GLY A 29 -14.98 12.74 -19.77
CA GLY A 29 -16.42 12.71 -20.09
C GLY A 29 -16.92 11.36 -20.61
N LEU A 30 -16.18 10.27 -20.35
CA LEU A 30 -16.47 8.93 -20.86
C LEU A 30 -16.52 7.93 -19.70
N PRO A 31 -17.43 6.92 -19.74
CA PRO A 31 -17.44 5.84 -18.76
C PRO A 31 -16.28 4.87 -19.00
N ALA A 32 -15.80 4.19 -17.95
CA ALA A 32 -14.71 3.22 -18.02
C ALA A 32 -14.97 2.13 -19.06
N ALA A 33 -16.24 1.71 -19.20
CA ALA A 33 -16.67 0.70 -20.17
C ALA A 33 -16.27 1.03 -21.61
N SER A 34 -16.17 2.31 -21.97
CA SER A 34 -15.74 2.74 -23.31
C SER A 34 -14.27 2.43 -23.62
N LEU A 35 -13.43 2.31 -22.58
CA LEU A 35 -12.01 2.01 -22.68
C LEU A 35 -11.69 0.52 -22.44
N LEU A 36 -12.69 -0.29 -22.09
CA LEU A 36 -12.48 -1.70 -21.72
C LEU A 36 -11.86 -2.51 -22.85
N ALA A 37 -12.39 -2.40 -24.07
CA ALA A 37 -11.88 -3.13 -25.23
C ALA A 37 -10.42 -2.75 -25.54
N LEU A 38 -10.07 -1.47 -25.47
CA LEU A 38 -8.70 -0.98 -25.68
C LEU A 38 -7.75 -1.42 -24.56
N THR A 39 -8.25 -1.48 -23.33
CA THR A 39 -7.48 -1.95 -22.16
C THR A 39 -7.08 -3.42 -22.29
N LEU A 40 -8.00 -4.24 -22.83
CA LEU A 40 -7.81 -5.67 -23.09
C LEU A 40 -7.00 -5.95 -24.37
N ASP A 41 -6.91 -4.99 -25.30
CA ASP A 41 -6.14 -5.16 -26.53
C ASP A 41 -4.63 -5.18 -26.22
N VAL A 42 -4.04 -6.36 -26.42
CA VAL A 42 -2.60 -6.59 -26.21
C VAL A 42 -1.71 -5.80 -27.17
N ASN A 43 -2.26 -5.31 -28.28
CA ASN A 43 -1.54 -4.49 -29.26
C ASN A 43 -1.63 -2.99 -28.94
N HIS A 44 -2.54 -2.58 -28.06
CA HIS A 44 -2.69 -1.18 -27.69
C HIS A 44 -1.73 -0.81 -26.55
N ILE A 45 -0.53 -0.37 -26.93
CA ILE A 45 0.54 -0.04 -25.98
C ILE A 45 0.40 1.37 -25.37
N ASP A 46 -0.31 2.29 -26.03
CA ASP A 46 -0.42 3.69 -25.61
C ASP A 46 -1.59 3.96 -24.63
N ILE A 47 -2.40 2.95 -24.32
CA ILE A 47 -3.60 3.09 -23.46
C ILE A 47 -3.24 3.49 -22.01
N ASP A 48 -2.01 3.22 -21.59
CA ASP A 48 -1.55 3.46 -20.22
C ASP A 48 -1.59 4.96 -19.86
N ALA A 49 -1.41 5.87 -20.83
CA ALA A 49 -1.55 7.32 -20.59
C ALA A 49 -3.01 7.71 -20.27
N GLU A 50 -3.96 7.20 -21.05
CA GLU A 50 -5.39 7.43 -20.84
C GLU A 50 -5.87 6.83 -19.52
N ILE A 51 -5.45 5.61 -19.19
CA ILE A 51 -5.77 4.93 -17.92
C ILE A 51 -5.32 5.76 -16.72
N ARG A 52 -4.16 6.43 -16.80
CA ARG A 52 -3.68 7.30 -15.71
C ARG A 52 -4.51 8.57 -15.59
N GLY A 53 -4.82 9.22 -16.71
CA GLY A 53 -5.72 10.38 -16.73
C GLY A 53 -7.07 10.01 -16.11
N PHE A 54 -7.61 8.86 -16.52
CA PHE A 54 -8.83 8.30 -15.97
C PHE A 54 -8.71 8.06 -14.46
N THR A 55 -7.67 7.36 -14.01
CA THR A 55 -7.42 7.08 -12.58
C THR A 55 -7.35 8.36 -11.74
N ARG A 56 -6.84 9.47 -12.27
CA ARG A 56 -6.79 10.76 -11.58
C ARG A 56 -8.16 11.43 -11.44
N ASN A 57 -9.09 11.12 -12.33
CA ASN A 57 -10.43 11.68 -12.41
C ASN A 57 -11.50 10.82 -11.73
N TYR A 58 -11.13 10.04 -10.71
CA TYR A 58 -12.12 9.30 -9.95
C TYR A 58 -13.16 10.25 -9.33
N PRO A 59 -14.45 9.86 -9.27
CA PRO A 59 -15.50 10.69 -8.67
C PRO A 59 -15.19 11.02 -7.21
N ARG A 60 -15.47 12.26 -6.80
CA ARG A 60 -15.19 12.76 -5.44
C ARG A 60 -16.46 13.00 -4.60
N SER A 61 -17.63 12.75 -5.18
CA SER A 61 -18.91 12.69 -4.50
C SER A 61 -19.14 11.31 -3.87
N ASP A 62 -20.04 11.22 -2.91
CA ASP A 62 -20.57 9.98 -2.35
C ASP A 62 -21.73 9.38 -3.20
N GLY A 63 -22.00 9.97 -4.37
CA GLY A 63 -23.03 9.54 -5.30
C GLY A 63 -22.65 8.30 -6.13
N PRO A 64 -23.57 7.82 -7.00
CA PRO A 64 -23.39 6.58 -7.75
C PRO A 64 -22.46 6.71 -8.96
N GLU A 65 -21.87 7.88 -9.21
CA GLU A 65 -21.04 8.15 -10.40
C GLU A 65 -19.80 7.24 -10.47
N TRP A 66 -19.36 6.70 -9.32
CA TRP A 66 -18.26 5.73 -9.28
C TRP A 66 -18.56 4.44 -10.08
N ASN A 67 -19.84 4.09 -10.27
CA ASN A 67 -20.23 2.91 -11.07
C ASN A 67 -19.80 3.04 -12.53
N GLU A 68 -19.84 4.26 -13.07
CA GLU A 68 -19.41 4.54 -14.45
C GLU A 68 -17.89 4.62 -14.55
N HIS A 69 -17.20 4.82 -13.42
CA HIS A 69 -15.74 4.89 -13.33
C HIS A 69 -15.08 3.52 -13.15
N LEU A 70 -15.82 2.49 -12.78
CA LEU A 70 -15.29 1.14 -12.59
C LEU A 70 -15.89 0.18 -13.62
N ILE A 71 -15.23 -0.96 -13.79
CA ILE A 71 -15.73 -2.09 -14.57
C ILE A 71 -16.20 -3.16 -13.59
N ASN A 72 -17.45 -3.58 -13.70
CA ASN A 72 -17.92 -4.75 -12.99
C ASN A 72 -17.44 -6.04 -13.67
N LEU A 73 -17.28 -7.09 -12.88
CA LEU A 73 -16.90 -8.41 -13.37
C LEU A 73 -18.02 -8.97 -14.25
N HIS A 74 -19.26 -8.91 -13.75
CA HIS A 74 -20.45 -9.31 -14.50
C HIS A 74 -21.43 -8.14 -14.68
N PRO A 75 -21.93 -7.86 -15.90
CA PRO A 75 -21.64 -8.57 -17.14
C PRO A 75 -20.38 -8.08 -17.87
N GLN A 76 -19.85 -6.89 -17.54
CA GLN A 76 -18.96 -6.15 -18.44
C GLN A 76 -17.66 -6.89 -18.78
N LEU A 77 -16.87 -7.30 -17.78
CA LEU A 77 -15.60 -7.98 -18.06
C LEU A 77 -15.82 -9.39 -18.61
N GLU A 78 -16.76 -10.16 -18.07
CA GLU A 78 -17.07 -11.51 -18.56
C GLU A 78 -17.50 -11.52 -20.04
N GLU A 79 -18.36 -10.59 -20.44
CA GLU A 79 -18.77 -10.43 -21.85
C GLU A 79 -17.57 -10.04 -22.73
N ALA A 80 -16.72 -9.12 -22.27
CA ALA A 80 -15.52 -8.71 -22.99
C ALA A 80 -14.48 -9.85 -23.12
N LEU A 81 -14.47 -10.81 -22.20
CA LEU A 81 -13.65 -12.02 -22.24
C LEU A 81 -14.26 -13.16 -23.06
N GLY A 82 -15.26 -12.86 -23.89
CA GLY A 82 -15.88 -13.78 -24.85
C GLY A 82 -17.26 -14.30 -24.45
N GLY A 83 -17.75 -13.96 -23.25
CA GLY A 83 -19.03 -14.42 -22.72
C GLY A 83 -19.11 -15.93 -22.50
N GLY A 84 -20.26 -16.40 -22.01
CA GLY A 84 -20.56 -17.83 -21.83
C GLY A 84 -20.37 -18.35 -20.40
N ALA A 85 -21.02 -19.49 -20.12
CA ALA A 85 -20.98 -20.15 -18.80
C ALA A 85 -19.65 -20.91 -18.62
N GLN A 86 -18.64 -20.20 -18.16
CA GLN A 86 -17.33 -20.76 -17.80
C GLN A 86 -16.93 -20.23 -16.41
N ASP A 87 -16.38 -21.10 -15.58
CA ASP A 87 -15.98 -20.72 -14.21
C ASP A 87 -14.70 -19.89 -14.20
N MET A 88 -13.87 -19.98 -15.26
CA MET A 88 -12.58 -19.32 -15.37
C MET A 88 -12.29 -18.92 -16.82
N HIS A 89 -12.19 -17.63 -17.08
CA HIS A 89 -11.73 -17.04 -18.33
C HIS A 89 -10.20 -16.97 -18.34
N LYS A 90 -9.57 -17.06 -19.53
CA LYS A 90 -8.12 -16.90 -19.68
C LYS A 90 -7.79 -15.65 -20.48
N ILE A 91 -6.89 -14.83 -19.94
CA ILE A 91 -6.31 -13.66 -20.60
C ILE A 91 -4.89 -14.01 -21.03
N ASN A 92 -4.60 -13.87 -22.32
CA ASN A 92 -3.22 -13.92 -22.82
C ASN A 92 -2.56 -12.60 -22.52
N ARG A 93 -1.42 -12.63 -21.81
CA ARG A 93 -0.73 -11.41 -21.44
C ARG A 93 0.13 -10.88 -22.57
N VAL A 94 0.28 -9.56 -22.61
CA VAL A 94 1.20 -8.87 -23.52
C VAL A 94 2.63 -9.38 -23.29
N PRO A 95 3.42 -9.73 -24.32
CA PRO A 95 4.80 -10.16 -24.11
C PRO A 95 5.63 -9.10 -23.36
N SER A 96 6.47 -9.52 -22.41
CA SER A 96 7.32 -8.61 -21.61
C SER A 96 8.17 -7.66 -22.48
N SER A 97 8.63 -8.12 -23.65
CA SER A 97 9.38 -7.30 -24.61
C SER A 97 8.58 -6.14 -25.22
N ALA A 98 7.24 -6.24 -25.25
CA ALA A 98 6.34 -5.20 -25.75
C ALA A 98 5.89 -4.23 -24.66
N ILE A 99 6.15 -4.53 -23.38
CA ILE A 99 5.87 -3.61 -22.27
C ILE A 99 6.93 -2.52 -22.23
N TYR A 100 6.46 -1.27 -22.32
CA TYR A 100 7.28 -0.08 -22.22
C TYR A 100 7.86 0.11 -20.80
N GLY A 101 9.06 0.69 -20.72
CA GLY A 101 9.75 0.99 -19.45
C GLY A 101 10.77 -0.07 -19.00
N VAL A 102 11.43 0.24 -17.88
CA VAL A 102 12.35 -0.67 -17.18
C VAL A 102 11.53 -1.68 -16.40
N LYS A 103 11.67 -2.96 -16.76
CA LYS A 103 10.95 -4.06 -16.13
C LYS A 103 11.77 -4.67 -15.01
N MET A 104 11.12 -4.91 -13.88
CA MET A 104 11.74 -5.48 -12.70
C MET A 104 10.79 -6.49 -12.04
N PHE A 105 11.34 -7.47 -11.32
CA PHE A 105 10.59 -8.46 -10.53
C PHE A 105 9.62 -9.36 -11.33
N ASP A 106 9.85 -9.51 -12.63
CA ASP A 106 8.97 -10.24 -13.56
C ASP A 106 9.43 -11.67 -13.86
N ASP A 107 10.46 -12.18 -13.19
CA ASP A 107 10.99 -13.53 -13.41
C ASP A 107 9.94 -14.65 -13.24
N LEU A 108 8.92 -14.44 -12.40
CA LEU A 108 7.84 -15.40 -12.14
C LEU A 108 6.54 -15.06 -12.88
N ARG A 109 6.58 -14.08 -13.79
CA ARG A 109 5.41 -13.63 -14.53
C ARG A 109 5.00 -14.69 -15.56
N SER A 110 3.78 -15.21 -15.42
CA SER A 110 3.15 -16.07 -16.43
C SER A 110 2.77 -15.29 -17.70
N ASP A 111 2.67 -16.00 -18.83
CA ASP A 111 2.14 -15.47 -20.10
C ASP A 111 0.62 -15.45 -20.15
N THR A 112 -0.06 -16.01 -19.16
CA THR A 112 -1.53 -15.97 -19.05
C THR A 112 -1.97 -15.60 -17.64
N ALA A 113 -3.13 -14.96 -17.52
CA ALA A 113 -3.86 -14.79 -16.26
C ALA A 113 -5.22 -15.47 -16.36
N GLY A 114 -5.65 -16.12 -15.29
CA GLY A 114 -7.02 -16.60 -15.17
C GLY A 114 -7.90 -15.59 -14.45
N VAL A 115 -9.17 -15.50 -14.83
CA VAL A 115 -10.17 -14.62 -14.22
C VAL A 115 -11.45 -15.42 -14.00
N ARG A 116 -11.83 -15.65 -12.74
CA ARG A 116 -13.07 -16.36 -12.43
C ARG A 116 -14.30 -15.58 -12.89
N SER A 117 -15.37 -16.29 -13.25
CA SER A 117 -16.70 -15.68 -13.32
C SER A 117 -17.15 -15.22 -11.93
N LEU A 118 -18.12 -14.31 -11.84
CA LEU A 118 -18.61 -13.77 -10.58
C LEU A 118 -19.15 -14.87 -9.65
N GLU A 119 -19.83 -15.87 -10.20
CA GLU A 119 -20.36 -16.97 -9.39
C GLU A 119 -19.25 -17.90 -8.88
N ALA A 120 -18.29 -18.25 -9.73
CA ALA A 120 -17.11 -19.01 -9.30
C ALA A 120 -16.24 -18.22 -8.30
N TRP A 121 -16.15 -16.90 -8.47
CA TRP A 121 -15.45 -15.99 -7.57
C TRP A 121 -16.10 -15.98 -6.18
N LYS A 122 -17.43 -15.89 -6.09
CA LYS A 122 -18.15 -15.92 -4.79
C LYS A 122 -17.88 -17.20 -4.02
N VAL A 123 -17.85 -18.36 -4.71
CA VAL A 123 -17.48 -19.65 -4.11
C VAL A 123 -16.03 -19.63 -3.62
N ALA A 124 -15.09 -19.17 -4.45
CA ALA A 124 -13.68 -19.06 -4.08
C ALA A 124 -13.45 -18.10 -2.91
N PHE A 125 -14.16 -16.96 -2.88
CA PHE A 125 -14.05 -15.97 -1.80
C PHE A 125 -14.67 -16.49 -0.50
N ALA A 126 -15.78 -17.23 -0.56
CA ALA A 126 -16.34 -17.91 0.61
C ALA A 126 -15.35 -18.93 1.20
N ALA A 127 -14.63 -19.69 0.35
CA ALA A 127 -13.56 -20.57 0.79
C ALA A 127 -12.38 -19.80 1.40
N PHE A 128 -11.89 -18.76 0.71
CA PHE A 128 -10.79 -17.90 1.18
C PHE A 128 -11.07 -17.29 2.56
N SER A 129 -12.29 -16.78 2.74
CA SER A 129 -12.76 -16.14 3.98
C SER A 129 -13.27 -17.12 5.03
N LYS A 130 -13.30 -18.44 4.75
CA LYS A 130 -13.88 -19.45 5.64
C LYS A 130 -15.32 -19.10 6.04
N ASN A 131 -16.05 -18.44 5.13
CA ASN A 131 -17.42 -17.97 5.28
C ASN A 131 -17.68 -17.07 6.51
N MET A 132 -16.66 -16.41 7.07
CA MET A 132 -16.80 -15.63 8.31
C MET A 132 -17.62 -14.35 8.15
N LEU A 133 -17.86 -13.90 6.92
CA LEU A 133 -18.62 -12.69 6.59
C LEU A 133 -20.07 -13.00 6.18
N ALA A 134 -20.54 -14.24 6.35
CA ALA A 134 -21.90 -14.61 6.02
C ALA A 134 -22.93 -13.72 6.76
N GLY A 135 -23.88 -13.17 6.01
CA GLY A 135 -24.95 -12.31 6.56
C GLY A 135 -24.53 -10.87 6.89
N LEU A 136 -23.31 -10.44 6.53
CA LEU A 136 -22.90 -9.04 6.62
C LEU A 136 -23.74 -8.16 5.68
N ASP A 137 -24.24 -7.02 6.17
CA ASP A 137 -24.80 -5.98 5.31
C ASP A 137 -23.66 -5.19 4.66
N PHE A 138 -23.52 -5.36 3.34
CA PHE A 138 -22.46 -4.73 2.56
C PHE A 138 -22.74 -3.25 2.22
N SER A 139 -23.86 -2.68 2.68
CA SER A 139 -24.10 -1.24 2.54
C SER A 139 -22.94 -0.47 3.18
N HIS A 140 -22.29 0.39 2.37
CA HIS A 140 -21.10 1.17 2.75
C HIS A 140 -19.83 0.34 3.07
N ILE A 141 -19.79 -0.93 2.66
CA ILE A 141 -18.63 -1.82 2.78
C ILE A 141 -18.09 -2.16 1.40
N PHE A 142 -16.78 -2.06 1.26
CA PHE A 142 -16.07 -2.50 0.05
C PHE A 142 -14.86 -3.34 0.45
N ILE A 143 -14.89 -4.64 0.15
CA ILE A 143 -13.73 -5.51 0.39
C ILE A 143 -12.79 -5.34 -0.79
N ALA A 144 -11.54 -4.95 -0.59
CA ALA A 144 -10.65 -4.68 -1.72
C ALA A 144 -9.25 -5.21 -1.50
N GLY A 145 -8.51 -5.35 -2.60
CA GLY A 145 -7.08 -5.64 -2.55
C GLY A 145 -6.73 -7.10 -2.79
N GLY A 146 -5.74 -7.58 -2.03
CA GLY A 146 -5.06 -8.85 -2.31
C GLY A 146 -5.94 -10.10 -2.14
N SER A 147 -6.96 -10.04 -1.27
CA SER A 147 -7.93 -11.13 -1.07
C SER A 147 -8.85 -11.30 -2.28
N VAL A 148 -9.32 -10.17 -2.84
CA VAL A 148 -10.16 -10.15 -4.05
C VAL A 148 -9.38 -10.65 -5.25
N LEU A 149 -8.12 -10.20 -5.42
CA LEU A 149 -7.23 -10.71 -6.46
C LEU A 149 -6.99 -12.22 -6.34
N ALA A 150 -6.73 -12.72 -5.13
CA ALA A 150 -6.50 -14.14 -4.91
C ALA A 150 -7.74 -14.97 -5.28
N ALA A 151 -8.92 -14.56 -4.81
CA ALA A 151 -10.18 -15.21 -5.16
C ALA A 151 -10.53 -15.09 -6.66
N LEU A 152 -9.99 -14.09 -7.37
CA LEU A 152 -10.21 -13.92 -8.81
C LEU A 152 -9.27 -14.74 -9.69
N THR A 153 -8.02 -14.89 -9.30
CA THR A 153 -6.97 -15.33 -10.23
C THR A 153 -6.30 -16.66 -9.88
N GLU A 154 -6.32 -17.10 -8.61
CA GLU A 154 -5.70 -18.36 -8.20
C GLU A 154 -6.58 -19.53 -8.60
N GLU A 155 -6.15 -20.37 -9.56
CA GLU A 155 -6.93 -21.54 -10.01
C GLU A 155 -7.14 -22.57 -8.89
N ASP A 156 -6.07 -22.87 -8.13
CA ASP A 156 -6.08 -23.83 -7.03
C ASP A 156 -6.41 -23.16 -5.69
N THR A 157 -7.54 -23.53 -5.10
CA THR A 157 -7.98 -22.98 -3.81
C THR A 157 -7.17 -23.50 -2.62
N ASP A 158 -6.41 -24.59 -2.75
CA ASP A 158 -5.54 -25.10 -1.66
C ASP A 158 -4.42 -24.11 -1.32
N ILE A 159 -4.07 -23.24 -2.27
CA ILE A 159 -3.12 -22.14 -2.09
C ILE A 159 -3.61 -21.15 -1.02
N PHE A 160 -4.92 -21.04 -0.79
CA PHE A 160 -5.52 -20.13 0.19
C PHE A 160 -5.09 -20.42 1.64
N ASP A 161 -4.88 -21.69 1.97
CA ASP A 161 -4.48 -22.14 3.31
C ASP A 161 -3.00 -22.52 3.42
N THR A 162 -2.31 -22.71 2.29
CA THR A 162 -0.87 -23.03 2.27
C THR A 162 -0.01 -21.78 2.10
N GLN A 163 -0.05 -21.13 0.94
CA GLN A 163 0.83 -20.00 0.61
C GLN A 163 0.21 -18.65 1.00
N LEU A 164 -1.11 -18.55 0.97
CA LEU A 164 -1.85 -17.32 1.22
C LEU A 164 -2.49 -17.26 2.61
N ARG A 165 -2.14 -18.20 3.52
CA ARG A 165 -2.67 -18.27 4.90
C ARG A 165 -2.65 -16.91 5.63
N ASN A 166 -1.56 -16.16 5.47
CA ASN A 166 -1.34 -14.87 6.11
C ASN A 166 -1.82 -13.68 5.27
N SER A 167 -2.60 -13.91 4.20
CA SER A 167 -3.26 -12.81 3.48
C SER A 167 -4.48 -12.37 4.27
N ASP A 168 -4.67 -11.06 4.35
CA ASP A 168 -5.74 -10.45 5.13
C ASP A 168 -6.97 -10.20 4.25
N ILE A 169 -8.13 -9.99 4.88
CA ILE A 169 -9.32 -9.44 4.23
C ILE A 169 -9.44 -7.98 4.64
N ASP A 170 -9.14 -7.07 3.72
CA ASP A 170 -9.24 -5.63 3.94
C ASP A 170 -10.65 -5.13 3.62
N ILE A 171 -11.34 -4.62 4.64
CA ILE A 171 -12.64 -3.95 4.57
C ILE A 171 -12.40 -2.44 4.56
N PHE A 172 -12.92 -1.78 3.53
CA PHE A 172 -12.97 -0.34 3.42
C PHE A 172 -14.40 0.15 3.65
N LEU A 173 -14.53 1.30 4.32
CA LEU A 173 -15.82 1.96 4.53
C LEU A 173 -15.89 3.22 3.66
N TYR A 174 -17.05 3.46 3.06
CA TYR A 174 -17.25 4.60 2.18
C TYR A 174 -18.59 5.31 2.38
N GLY A 175 -18.64 6.62 2.09
CA GLY A 175 -19.87 7.41 2.19
C GLY A 175 -20.42 7.52 3.62
N LEU A 176 -19.55 7.38 4.64
CA LEU A 176 -19.91 7.45 6.06
C LEU A 176 -19.14 8.57 6.76
N THR A 177 -19.75 9.17 7.78
CA THR A 177 -19.05 9.95 8.80
C THR A 177 -18.28 9.04 9.76
N GLY A 178 -17.35 9.60 10.53
CA GLY A 178 -16.61 8.81 11.54
C GLY A 178 -17.50 8.15 12.60
N GLU A 179 -18.62 8.78 12.97
CA GLU A 179 -19.57 8.20 13.92
C GLU A 179 -20.31 7.00 13.32
N GLU A 180 -20.76 7.11 12.07
CA GLU A 180 -21.42 6.02 11.34
C GLU A 180 -20.46 4.87 11.03
N ALA A 181 -19.23 5.19 10.66
CA ALA A 181 -18.17 4.23 10.43
C ALA A 181 -17.86 3.41 11.70
N SER A 182 -17.86 4.05 12.88
CA SER A 182 -17.70 3.37 14.16
C SER A 182 -18.84 2.36 14.43
N LYS A 183 -20.10 2.75 14.16
CA LYS A 183 -21.25 1.83 14.25
C LYS A 183 -21.14 0.67 13.26
N LYS A 184 -20.64 0.92 12.04
CA LYS A 184 -20.43 -0.12 11.02
C LYS A 184 -19.33 -1.10 11.44
N VAL A 185 -18.28 -0.65 12.13
CA VAL A 185 -17.26 -1.54 12.73
C VAL A 185 -17.86 -2.45 13.82
N GLU A 186 -18.73 -1.91 14.68
CA GLU A 186 -19.43 -2.73 15.69
C GLU A 186 -20.31 -3.80 15.03
N GLU A 187 -20.93 -3.47 13.89
CA GLU A 187 -21.69 -4.42 13.08
C GLU A 187 -20.83 -5.56 12.54
N ILE A 188 -19.70 -5.23 11.92
CA ILE A 188 -18.71 -6.19 11.44
C ILE A 188 -18.26 -7.10 12.59
N ALA A 189 -17.91 -6.53 13.75
CA ALA A 189 -17.48 -7.30 14.91
C ALA A 189 -18.56 -8.29 15.40
N ARG A 190 -19.83 -7.90 15.34
CA ARG A 190 -20.96 -8.77 15.72
C ARG A 190 -21.13 -9.93 14.74
N VAL A 191 -21.02 -9.68 13.44
CA VAL A 191 -21.08 -10.72 12.39
C VAL A 191 -19.94 -11.72 12.58
N LEU A 192 -18.71 -11.24 12.78
CA LEU A 192 -17.55 -12.11 13.03
C LEU A 192 -17.74 -12.97 14.28
N ARG A 193 -18.22 -12.39 15.40
CA ARG A 193 -18.52 -13.15 16.62
C ARG A 193 -19.62 -14.20 16.44
N THR A 194 -20.57 -13.93 15.56
CA THR A 194 -21.67 -14.86 15.26
C THR A 194 -21.18 -16.04 14.42
N ASN A 195 -20.33 -15.78 13.44
CA ASN A 195 -19.90 -16.79 12.46
C ASN A 195 -18.67 -17.59 12.91
N ILE A 196 -17.86 -17.06 13.82
CA ILE A 196 -16.64 -17.73 14.31
C ILE A 196 -16.92 -18.35 15.68
N THR A 197 -16.90 -19.68 15.74
CA THR A 197 -17.07 -20.42 17.01
C THR A 197 -15.99 -20.05 18.02
N ASN A 198 -16.40 -19.72 19.25
CA ASN A 198 -15.54 -19.26 20.34
C ASN A 198 -14.62 -18.09 19.91
N PHE A 199 -15.19 -17.08 19.24
CA PHE A 199 -14.43 -15.93 18.72
C PHE A 199 -13.46 -15.35 19.75
N ASP A 200 -13.92 -15.04 20.97
CA ASP A 200 -13.08 -14.39 21.99
C ASP A 200 -11.94 -15.28 22.53
N GLU A 201 -11.99 -16.60 22.28
CA GLU A 201 -10.89 -17.54 22.59
C GLU A 201 -9.91 -17.72 21.41
N ARG A 202 -10.35 -17.39 20.19
CA ARG A 202 -9.62 -17.68 18.94
C ARG A 202 -9.06 -16.45 18.26
N TYR A 203 -9.64 -15.29 18.51
CA TYR A 203 -9.27 -14.02 17.92
C TYR A 203 -9.00 -12.99 19.00
N TYR A 204 -8.15 -12.03 18.65
CA TYR A 204 -7.97 -10.80 19.39
C TYR A 204 -8.12 -9.62 18.42
N VAL A 205 -8.33 -8.43 18.97
CA VAL A 205 -8.42 -7.21 18.15
C VAL A 205 -7.15 -6.39 18.35
N GLU A 206 -6.49 -6.08 17.24
CA GLU A 206 -5.37 -5.15 17.17
C GLU A 206 -5.87 -3.80 16.68
N ARG A 207 -5.46 -2.73 17.36
CA ARG A 207 -5.79 -1.37 16.98
C ARG A 207 -4.50 -0.65 16.61
N GLY A 208 -4.25 -0.46 15.32
CA GLY A 208 -3.10 0.25 14.77
C GLY A 208 -3.50 1.56 14.11
N VAL A 209 -2.61 2.53 13.98
CA VAL A 209 -2.93 3.91 13.54
C VAL A 209 -3.80 4.00 12.27
N GLY A 210 -3.60 3.10 11.30
CA GLY A 210 -4.36 3.09 10.04
C GLY A 210 -5.44 2.02 9.92
N ALA A 211 -5.57 1.11 10.90
CA ALA A 211 -6.43 -0.05 10.78
C ALA A 211 -6.89 -0.63 12.13
N LEU A 212 -8.05 -1.28 12.12
CA LEU A 212 -8.54 -2.13 13.21
C LEU A 212 -8.63 -3.56 12.69
N SER A 213 -7.89 -4.48 13.31
CA SER A 213 -7.68 -5.83 12.79
C SER A 213 -8.21 -6.89 13.76
N PHE A 214 -9.07 -7.77 13.29
CA PHE A 214 -9.48 -8.99 13.97
C PHE A 214 -8.52 -10.11 13.57
N VAL A 215 -7.63 -10.49 14.48
CA VAL A 215 -6.50 -11.37 14.19
C VAL A 215 -6.67 -12.71 14.89
N PRO A 216 -6.56 -13.84 14.18
CA PRO A 216 -6.58 -15.15 14.83
C PRO A 216 -5.29 -15.36 15.65
N TYR A 217 -5.40 -15.98 16.82
CA TYR A 217 -4.23 -16.48 17.55
C TYR A 217 -3.46 -17.48 16.69
N GLN A 218 -2.15 -17.60 16.92
CA GLN A 218 -1.28 -18.51 16.14
C GLN A 218 -1.74 -19.98 16.16
N SER A 219 -2.38 -20.41 17.25
CA SER A 219 -2.95 -21.74 17.43
C SER A 219 -4.32 -21.93 16.77
N ALA A 220 -4.98 -20.85 16.34
CA ALA A 220 -6.31 -20.88 15.76
C ALA A 220 -6.27 -20.99 14.23
N ALA A 221 -7.18 -21.79 13.67
CA ALA A 221 -7.50 -21.72 12.26
C ALA A 221 -8.39 -20.50 12.01
N GLY A 222 -7.99 -19.62 11.10
CA GLY A 222 -8.69 -18.37 10.86
C GLY A 222 -8.04 -17.53 9.76
N ARG A 223 -8.65 -16.38 9.48
CA ARG A 223 -8.16 -15.36 8.54
C ARG A 223 -8.23 -14.03 9.26
N LYS A 224 -7.20 -13.20 9.12
CA LYS A 224 -7.21 -11.84 9.64
C LYS A 224 -8.20 -10.99 8.82
N VAL A 225 -9.08 -10.26 9.50
CA VAL A 225 -9.99 -9.28 8.90
C VAL A 225 -9.58 -7.91 9.38
N GLN A 226 -9.40 -6.97 8.46
CA GLN A 226 -8.85 -5.65 8.76
C GLN A 226 -9.80 -4.58 8.26
N VAL A 227 -10.31 -3.73 9.15
CA VAL A 227 -11.06 -2.52 8.78
C VAL A 227 -10.09 -1.36 8.65
N VAL A 228 -9.98 -0.81 7.44
CA VAL A 228 -9.11 0.32 7.14
C VAL A 228 -9.75 1.59 7.68
N LEU A 229 -9.00 2.37 8.48
CA LEU A 229 -9.50 3.59 9.14
C LEU A 229 -9.44 4.83 8.26
N ARG A 230 -9.11 4.66 6.98
CA ARG A 230 -9.27 5.69 5.95
C ARG A 230 -10.67 5.61 5.37
N LEU A 231 -11.47 6.64 5.64
CA LEU A 231 -12.74 6.83 4.96
C LEU A 231 -12.50 7.25 3.50
N ALA A 232 -13.45 6.90 2.65
CA ALA A 232 -13.51 7.30 1.25
C ALA A 232 -14.92 7.77 0.91
N ALA A 233 -15.07 8.67 -0.06
CA ALA A 233 -16.39 9.08 -0.54
C ALA A 233 -17.10 7.90 -1.22
N ASN A 234 -16.37 7.10 -2.00
CA ASN A 234 -16.91 6.00 -2.79
C ASN A 234 -15.84 4.91 -3.11
N PRO A 235 -16.24 3.76 -3.67
CA PRO A 235 -15.33 2.69 -4.09
C PRO A 235 -14.24 3.08 -5.11
N ALA A 236 -14.52 3.99 -6.05
CA ALA A 236 -13.52 4.42 -7.03
C ALA A 236 -12.36 5.16 -6.35
N GLU A 237 -12.62 6.00 -5.34
CA GLU A 237 -11.59 6.64 -4.53
C GLU A 237 -10.71 5.60 -3.81
N ILE A 238 -11.32 4.55 -3.23
CA ILE A 238 -10.58 3.46 -2.56
C ILE A 238 -9.56 2.85 -3.52
N LEU A 239 -10.01 2.47 -4.72
CA LEU A 239 -9.15 1.84 -5.72
C LEU A 239 -8.11 2.80 -6.32
N ALA A 240 -8.46 4.08 -6.49
CA ALA A 240 -7.52 5.10 -6.96
C ALA A 240 -6.37 5.30 -5.97
N GLY A 241 -6.64 5.16 -4.67
CA GLY A 241 -5.65 5.26 -3.60
C GLY A 241 -4.73 4.05 -3.45
N PHE A 242 -4.93 2.97 -4.21
CA PHE A 242 -4.07 1.80 -4.13
C PHE A 242 -2.71 2.03 -4.78
N ASP A 243 -1.77 1.24 -4.30
CA ASP A 243 -0.34 1.33 -4.56
C ASP A 243 0.11 0.46 -5.75
N PHE A 244 -0.61 -0.64 -5.99
CA PHE A 244 -0.31 -1.63 -7.02
C PHE A 244 -1.53 -1.85 -7.88
N ASP A 245 -1.32 -1.96 -9.18
CA ASP A 245 -2.41 -1.99 -10.14
C ASP A 245 -3.19 -3.29 -10.07
N GLN A 246 -2.52 -4.44 -9.97
CA GLN A 246 -3.19 -5.76 -9.94
C GLN A 246 -4.12 -5.96 -8.75
N VAL A 247 -4.07 -5.10 -7.72
CA VAL A 247 -4.98 -5.18 -6.57
C VAL A 247 -6.06 -4.11 -6.59
N CYS A 248 -6.14 -3.28 -7.64
CA CYS A 248 -7.20 -2.28 -7.80
C CYS A 248 -8.53 -2.92 -8.20
N MET A 249 -9.04 -3.76 -7.31
CA MET A 249 -10.29 -4.47 -7.42
C MET A 249 -10.92 -4.64 -6.04
N GLY A 250 -12.25 -4.69 -6.00
CA GLY A 250 -13.00 -4.89 -4.77
C GLY A 250 -14.39 -5.45 -4.98
N TYR A 251 -15.05 -5.83 -3.89
CA TYR A 251 -16.35 -6.47 -3.85
C TYR A 251 -17.29 -5.67 -2.96
N ASP A 252 -18.47 -5.34 -3.47
CA ASP A 252 -19.48 -4.51 -2.80
C ASP A 252 -20.62 -5.33 -2.17
N GLY A 253 -20.47 -6.65 -2.07
CA GLY A 253 -21.54 -7.55 -1.61
C GLY A 253 -22.39 -8.15 -2.72
N THR A 254 -22.34 -7.60 -3.93
CA THR A 254 -23.11 -8.06 -5.09
C THR A 254 -22.19 -8.43 -6.26
N ASN A 255 -21.21 -7.58 -6.57
CA ASN A 255 -20.35 -7.67 -7.73
C ASN A 255 -18.89 -7.36 -7.39
N VAL A 256 -17.98 -7.86 -8.21
CA VAL A 256 -16.56 -7.49 -8.17
C VAL A 256 -16.35 -6.33 -9.14
N TRP A 257 -15.69 -5.29 -8.68
CA TRP A 257 -15.40 -4.07 -9.43
C TRP A 257 -13.90 -3.91 -9.58
N MET A 258 -13.45 -3.40 -10.73
CA MET A 258 -12.04 -3.18 -11.04
C MET A 258 -11.86 -1.81 -11.68
N SER A 259 -10.72 -1.17 -11.40
CA SER A 259 -10.30 -0.02 -12.20
C SER A 259 -9.66 -0.48 -13.52
N LEU A 260 -9.56 0.42 -14.49
CA LEU A 260 -8.90 0.13 -15.77
C LEU A 260 -7.43 -0.28 -15.58
N ARG A 261 -6.69 0.36 -14.66
CA ARG A 261 -5.33 -0.07 -14.29
C ARG A 261 -5.29 -1.47 -13.70
N GLY A 262 -6.31 -1.87 -12.92
CA GLY A 262 -6.44 -3.23 -12.42
C GLY A 262 -6.59 -4.26 -13.53
N ILE A 263 -7.46 -4.00 -14.50
CA ILE A 263 -7.64 -4.85 -15.68
C ILE A 263 -6.37 -4.87 -16.53
N ARG A 264 -5.74 -3.71 -16.73
CA ARG A 264 -4.48 -3.59 -17.46
C ARG A 264 -3.39 -4.46 -16.83
N ALA A 265 -3.28 -4.49 -15.51
CA ALA A 265 -2.31 -5.32 -14.81
C ALA A 265 -2.58 -6.83 -14.95
N LEU A 266 -3.84 -7.26 -15.12
CA LEU A 266 -4.15 -8.65 -15.48
C LEU A 266 -3.62 -9.00 -16.88
N CYS A 267 -3.75 -8.06 -17.83
CA CYS A 267 -3.31 -8.20 -19.22
C CYS A 267 -1.80 -8.05 -19.41
N THR A 268 -1.13 -7.22 -18.62
CA THR A 268 0.31 -6.99 -18.76
C THR A 268 1.11 -7.83 -17.79
N GLY A 269 0.57 -8.16 -16.61
CA GLY A 269 1.32 -8.75 -15.50
C GLY A 269 2.24 -7.74 -14.80
N TYR A 270 2.01 -6.43 -14.94
CA TYR A 270 2.82 -5.37 -14.32
C TYR A 270 1.95 -4.34 -13.58
N THR A 271 2.49 -3.82 -12.48
CA THR A 271 2.16 -2.47 -12.01
C THR A 271 3.01 -1.46 -12.76
N ALA A 272 2.38 -0.45 -13.36
CA ALA A 272 3.08 0.68 -13.96
C ALA A 272 3.36 1.73 -12.90
N THR A 273 4.59 2.25 -12.84
CA THR A 273 4.96 3.27 -11.85
C THR A 273 5.91 4.32 -12.42
N MET A 274 5.78 5.54 -11.88
CA MET A 274 6.57 6.71 -12.23
C MET A 274 7.23 7.34 -11.01
N GLY A 275 7.47 6.62 -9.92
CA GLY A 275 8.07 7.31 -8.78
C GLY A 275 8.30 6.45 -7.56
N ALA A 276 8.71 7.14 -6.50
CA ALA A 276 8.86 6.51 -5.21
C ALA A 276 7.51 6.01 -4.74
N LEU A 277 7.50 4.71 -4.55
CA LEU A 277 6.43 4.01 -3.90
C LEU A 277 6.75 3.98 -2.40
N SER A 278 5.78 4.17 -1.51
CA SER A 278 5.97 4.37 -0.06
C SER A 278 6.92 3.36 0.64
N SER A 279 7.40 3.66 1.85
CA SER A 279 8.39 2.85 2.58
C SER A 279 7.99 1.37 2.81
N SER A 280 6.70 1.06 2.82
CA SER A 280 6.16 -0.29 2.98
C SER A 280 6.16 -1.11 1.68
N PHE A 281 6.55 -0.53 0.53
CA PHE A 281 6.44 -1.20 -0.76
C PHE A 281 7.43 -2.33 -0.99
N ALA A 282 8.66 -2.29 -0.45
CA ALA A 282 9.66 -3.31 -0.79
C ALA A 282 9.16 -4.74 -0.59
N ALA A 283 8.51 -5.01 0.54
CA ALA A 283 7.92 -6.32 0.80
C ALA A 283 6.65 -6.58 -0.03
N ARG A 284 5.85 -5.55 -0.36
CA ARG A 284 4.71 -5.70 -1.29
C ARG A 284 5.18 -6.02 -2.72
N ILE A 285 6.26 -5.39 -3.20
CA ILE A 285 6.88 -5.67 -4.50
C ILE A 285 7.34 -7.12 -4.53
N VAL A 286 8.11 -7.57 -3.54
CA VAL A 286 8.57 -8.97 -3.47
C VAL A 286 7.39 -9.95 -3.33
N LYS A 287 6.35 -9.60 -2.56
CA LYS A 287 5.11 -10.39 -2.39
C LYS A 287 4.32 -10.53 -3.69
N TYR A 288 4.20 -9.48 -4.50
CA TYR A 288 3.47 -9.56 -5.76
C TYR A 288 4.33 -10.10 -6.91
N GLY A 289 5.64 -9.86 -6.86
CA GLY A 289 6.63 -10.55 -7.70
C GLY A 289 6.55 -12.06 -7.53
N SER A 290 6.43 -12.54 -6.28
CA SER A 290 6.24 -13.98 -6.01
C SER A 290 4.89 -14.54 -6.45
N ARG A 291 3.92 -13.67 -6.77
CA ARG A 291 2.61 -14.00 -7.35
C ARG A 291 2.55 -13.75 -8.86
N GLY A 292 3.69 -13.53 -9.51
CA GLY A 292 3.78 -13.38 -10.96
C GLY A 292 3.38 -12.01 -11.49
N TYR A 293 3.57 -10.94 -10.69
CA TYR A 293 3.39 -9.55 -11.10
C TYR A 293 4.69 -8.75 -10.94
N GLY A 294 5.18 -8.20 -12.05
CA GLY A 294 6.35 -7.33 -12.07
C GLY A 294 6.01 -5.85 -11.86
N VAL A 295 7.04 -5.02 -11.94
CA VAL A 295 6.94 -3.55 -11.96
C VAL A 295 7.53 -3.03 -13.26
N ALA A 296 6.82 -2.13 -13.93
CA ALA A 296 7.29 -1.42 -15.12
C ALA A 296 7.48 0.07 -14.77
N VAL A 297 8.69 0.57 -14.97
CA VAL A 297 9.07 1.95 -14.62
C VAL A 297 9.27 2.76 -15.89
N GLY A 298 8.50 3.83 -16.07
CA GLY A 298 8.69 4.74 -17.20
C GLY A 298 7.59 5.77 -17.38
N LEU A 299 7.90 6.83 -18.14
CA LEU A 299 6.92 7.80 -18.66
C LEU A 299 6.49 7.37 -20.07
N PRO A 300 5.20 7.12 -20.33
CA PRO A 300 4.64 6.82 -21.65
C PRO A 300 5.01 7.83 -22.73
N ASP A 301 5.24 9.10 -22.37
CA ASP A 301 5.58 10.16 -23.32
C ASP A 301 7.11 10.38 -23.48
N ASP A 302 7.96 9.52 -22.89
CA ASP A 302 9.41 9.61 -23.06
C ASP A 302 9.86 9.01 -24.40
N ASP A 303 10.83 9.65 -25.06
CA ASP A 303 11.33 9.29 -26.39
C ASP A 303 12.21 8.01 -26.41
N GLY A 304 12.10 7.20 -25.34
CA GLY A 304 12.84 5.97 -25.11
C GLY A 304 14.31 6.16 -24.70
N ARG A 305 14.89 7.36 -24.83
CA ARG A 305 16.30 7.59 -24.50
C ARG A 305 16.56 7.56 -23.00
N HIS A 306 15.62 8.03 -22.16
CA HIS A 306 15.79 7.89 -20.71
C HIS A 306 15.62 6.42 -20.29
N ILE A 307 14.64 5.72 -20.85
CA ILE A 307 14.45 4.27 -20.57
C ILE A 307 15.69 3.44 -20.90
N ALA A 308 16.36 3.68 -22.03
CA ALA A 308 17.59 2.98 -22.38
C ALA A 308 18.71 3.20 -21.34
N LYS A 309 18.89 4.44 -20.89
CA LYS A 309 19.86 4.78 -19.83
C LYS A 309 19.51 4.14 -18.48
N LEU A 310 18.22 4.16 -18.11
CA LEU A 310 17.73 3.57 -16.87
C LEU A 310 17.90 2.04 -16.89
N ASN A 311 17.61 1.38 -18.01
CA ASN A 311 17.87 -0.05 -18.21
C ASN A 311 19.37 -0.38 -18.05
N ALA A 312 20.25 0.39 -18.69
CA ALA A 312 21.69 0.19 -18.55
C ALA A 312 22.17 0.35 -17.09
N LYS A 313 21.65 1.37 -16.39
CA LYS A 313 21.94 1.61 -14.96
C LYS A 313 21.44 0.46 -14.08
N SER A 314 20.21 -0.01 -14.29
CA SER A 314 19.65 -1.15 -13.56
C SER A 314 20.45 -2.44 -13.84
N GLY A 315 20.77 -2.72 -15.10
CA GLY A 315 21.58 -3.87 -15.49
C GLY A 315 22.96 -3.89 -14.82
N ALA A 316 23.66 -2.76 -14.83
CA ALA A 316 24.97 -2.64 -14.16
C ALA A 316 24.89 -2.94 -12.65
N LEU A 317 23.84 -2.46 -11.97
CA LEU A 317 23.61 -2.75 -10.55
C LEU A 317 23.29 -4.23 -10.30
N HIS A 318 22.52 -4.86 -11.20
CA HIS A 318 22.22 -6.28 -11.11
C HIS A 318 23.50 -7.11 -11.25
N ASP A 319 24.35 -6.77 -12.22
CA ASP A 319 25.62 -7.47 -12.44
C ASP A 319 26.58 -7.29 -11.27
N GLU A 320 26.66 -6.09 -10.69
CA GLU A 320 27.43 -5.82 -9.47
C GLU A 320 26.97 -6.71 -8.29
N ILE A 321 25.65 -6.83 -8.08
CA ILE A 321 25.08 -7.66 -7.00
C ILE A 321 25.34 -9.14 -7.26
N LYS A 322 25.17 -9.61 -8.51
CA LYS A 322 25.48 -10.99 -8.91
C LYS A 322 26.95 -11.33 -8.68
N GLN A 323 27.87 -10.46 -9.11
CA GLN A 323 29.31 -10.65 -8.92
C GLN A 323 29.68 -10.72 -7.43
N ARG A 324 29.06 -9.86 -6.59
CA ARG A 324 29.25 -9.93 -5.14
C ARG A 324 28.79 -11.24 -4.56
N TYR A 325 27.62 -11.72 -4.96
CA TYR A 325 27.11 -12.99 -4.47
C TYR A 325 28.03 -14.15 -4.85
N ALA A 326 28.52 -14.17 -6.10
CA ALA A 326 29.46 -15.18 -6.57
C ALA A 326 30.80 -15.16 -5.81
N ALA A 327 31.27 -13.97 -5.40
CA ALA A 327 32.52 -13.79 -4.68
C ALA A 327 32.45 -14.12 -3.17
N LEU A 328 31.26 -14.41 -2.61
CA LEU A 328 31.13 -14.75 -1.19
C LEU A 328 31.71 -16.13 -0.87
N PRO A 329 32.29 -16.33 0.32
CA PRO A 329 32.80 -17.62 0.76
C PRO A 329 31.66 -18.62 0.98
N TRP A 330 31.59 -19.68 0.17
CA TRP A 330 30.47 -20.64 0.12
C TRP A 330 30.37 -21.62 1.30
N TYR A 331 31.32 -21.60 2.24
CA TYR A 331 31.27 -22.44 3.45
C TYR A 331 30.48 -21.80 4.62
N ARG A 332 29.86 -20.62 4.43
CA ARG A 332 29.03 -19.94 5.45
C ARG A 332 27.53 -20.05 5.14
N GLN A 333 26.73 -20.42 6.14
CA GLN A 333 25.27 -20.63 6.01
C GLN A 333 24.42 -19.34 5.85
N SER A 334 25.00 -18.17 5.54
CA SER A 334 24.27 -16.89 5.53
C SER A 334 24.69 -15.92 4.41
N ASN A 335 25.21 -16.43 3.30
CA ASN A 335 25.73 -15.59 2.21
C ASN A 335 24.68 -14.62 1.64
N PHE A 336 23.43 -15.05 1.51
CA PHE A 336 22.37 -14.16 1.01
C PHE A 336 22.06 -13.03 1.99
N LYS A 337 21.99 -13.31 3.30
CA LYS A 337 21.83 -12.28 4.34
C LYS A 337 22.98 -11.26 4.35
N VAL A 338 24.21 -11.72 4.14
CA VAL A 338 25.38 -10.85 3.97
C VAL A 338 25.23 -9.98 2.73
N LEU A 339 24.83 -10.56 1.59
CA LEU A 339 24.56 -9.82 0.36
C LEU A 339 23.48 -8.74 0.57
N TYR A 340 22.35 -9.11 1.18
CA TYR A 340 21.25 -8.20 1.50
C TYR A 340 21.72 -7.04 2.37
N SER A 341 22.39 -7.34 3.49
CA SER A 341 22.87 -6.33 4.44
C SER A 341 23.87 -5.36 3.79
N ASN A 342 24.80 -5.88 2.99
CA ASN A 342 25.78 -5.06 2.26
C ASN A 342 25.11 -4.17 1.20
N THR A 343 24.12 -4.71 0.50
CA THR A 343 23.37 -3.96 -0.53
C THR A 343 22.53 -2.86 0.12
N LYS A 344 21.80 -3.18 1.19
CA LYS A 344 20.99 -2.21 1.95
C LYS A 344 21.85 -1.11 2.58
N GLY A 345 23.01 -1.45 3.14
CA GLY A 345 23.93 -0.48 3.73
C GLY A 345 24.42 0.57 2.72
N ARG A 346 24.47 0.23 1.43
CA ARG A 346 24.90 1.13 0.34
C ARG A 346 23.77 1.94 -0.27
N ALA A 347 22.54 1.46 -0.21
CA ALA A 347 21.39 2.13 -0.82
C ALA A 347 21.14 3.53 -0.21
N GLY A 348 21.56 3.80 1.04
CA GLY A 348 21.47 5.11 1.70
C GLY A 348 20.04 5.63 1.96
N SER A 349 19.04 5.09 1.26
CA SER A 349 17.62 5.42 1.30
C SER A 349 16.76 4.16 1.50
N LEU A 350 15.45 4.37 1.66
CA LEU A 350 14.46 3.29 1.59
C LEU A 350 14.49 2.66 0.19
N TRP A 351 14.18 1.37 0.10
CA TRP A 351 14.40 0.58 -1.13
C TRP A 351 13.72 1.18 -2.36
N THR A 352 12.59 1.86 -2.19
CA THR A 352 11.78 2.40 -3.27
C THR A 352 11.91 3.92 -3.43
N HIS A 353 12.72 4.59 -2.59
CA HIS A 353 12.79 6.05 -2.56
C HIS A 353 13.74 6.64 -3.61
N SER A 354 14.43 5.81 -4.38
CA SER A 354 15.11 6.22 -5.61
C SER A 354 15.14 5.07 -6.61
N PHE A 355 15.28 5.42 -7.89
CA PHE A 355 15.41 4.41 -8.95
C PHE A 355 16.61 3.47 -8.69
N SER A 356 17.72 4.03 -8.21
CA SER A 356 18.95 3.27 -7.91
C SER A 356 18.72 2.24 -6.79
N SER A 357 18.05 2.65 -5.71
CA SER A 357 17.72 1.75 -4.59
C SER A 357 16.75 0.66 -5.02
N MET A 358 15.78 0.97 -5.88
CA MET A 358 14.81 -0.02 -6.35
C MET A 358 15.46 -1.01 -7.31
N SER A 359 16.35 -0.53 -8.18
CA SER A 359 17.18 -1.37 -9.06
C SER A 359 18.09 -2.30 -8.24
N ALA A 360 18.64 -1.83 -7.12
CA ALA A 360 19.41 -2.69 -6.22
C ALA A 360 18.53 -3.78 -5.58
N LEU A 361 17.29 -3.46 -5.20
CA LEU A 361 16.33 -4.47 -4.73
C LEU A 361 15.97 -5.47 -5.85
N ALA A 362 15.81 -5.01 -7.09
CA ALA A 362 15.56 -5.87 -8.24
C ALA A 362 16.76 -6.81 -8.53
N GLY A 363 18.00 -6.33 -8.34
CA GLY A 363 19.19 -7.18 -8.41
C GLY A 363 19.23 -8.25 -7.31
N LEU A 364 18.82 -7.90 -6.07
CA LEU A 364 18.66 -8.89 -5.00
C LEU A 364 17.58 -9.91 -5.32
N TRP A 365 16.46 -9.47 -5.90
CA TRP A 365 15.40 -10.35 -6.39
C TRP A 365 15.92 -11.32 -7.45
N ALA A 366 16.64 -10.86 -8.46
CA ALA A 366 17.18 -11.71 -9.51
C ALA A 366 18.12 -12.80 -8.94
N VAL A 367 18.96 -12.44 -7.97
CA VAL A 367 19.81 -13.42 -7.25
C VAL A 367 18.95 -14.38 -6.41
N ALA A 368 17.94 -13.87 -5.70
CA ALA A 368 17.06 -14.69 -4.88
C ALA A 368 16.28 -15.69 -5.73
N HIS A 369 15.73 -15.27 -6.85
CA HIS A 369 15.04 -16.12 -7.81
C HIS A 369 15.98 -17.21 -8.35
N ALA A 370 17.14 -16.81 -8.91
CA ALA A 370 18.10 -17.75 -9.50
C ALA A 370 18.70 -18.75 -8.50
N SER A 371 18.67 -18.44 -7.20
CA SER A 371 19.22 -19.30 -6.14
C SER A 371 18.16 -19.97 -5.25
N GLY A 372 16.87 -19.81 -5.54
CA GLY A 372 15.78 -20.39 -4.74
C GLY A 372 15.58 -19.76 -3.36
N ARG A 373 16.02 -18.50 -3.17
CA ARG A 373 16.05 -17.77 -1.89
C ARG A 373 15.01 -16.65 -1.78
N ILE A 374 13.97 -16.64 -2.61
CA ILE A 374 12.86 -15.68 -2.50
C ILE A 374 12.27 -15.64 -1.08
N PRO A 375 12.07 -16.77 -0.36
CA PRO A 375 11.61 -16.73 1.03
C PRO A 375 12.56 -16.00 1.99
N GLU A 376 13.88 -16.11 1.80
CA GLU A 376 14.87 -15.37 2.59
C GLU A 376 14.79 -13.86 2.28
N LEU A 377 14.67 -13.48 1.01
CA LEU A 377 14.46 -12.08 0.62
C LEU A 377 13.19 -11.54 1.25
N MET A 378 12.07 -12.27 1.13
CA MET A 378 10.79 -11.92 1.75
C MET A 378 10.90 -11.75 3.26
N ALA A 379 11.65 -12.60 3.97
CA ALA A 379 11.87 -12.46 5.41
C ALA A 379 12.71 -11.22 5.75
N GLU A 380 13.72 -10.89 4.93
CA GLU A 380 14.59 -9.73 5.16
C GLU A 380 13.90 -8.39 4.83
N VAL A 381 13.08 -8.32 3.77
CA VAL A 381 12.24 -7.14 3.49
C VAL A 381 11.01 -7.10 4.41
N GLY A 382 10.48 -8.27 4.77
CA GLY A 382 9.33 -8.49 5.64
C GLY A 382 9.63 -8.17 7.10
N SER A 383 10.84 -8.44 7.60
CA SER A 383 11.27 -8.02 8.94
C SER A 383 11.46 -6.51 9.04
N GLN A 384 11.78 -5.84 7.93
CA GLN A 384 11.72 -4.37 7.85
C GLN A 384 10.27 -3.88 7.79
N GLN A 385 9.40 -4.63 7.12
CA GLN A 385 7.96 -4.39 7.16
C GLN A 385 7.37 -4.66 8.53
N SER A 386 7.84 -5.66 9.30
CA SER A 386 7.43 -5.91 10.67
C SER A 386 7.98 -4.88 11.64
N MET A 387 8.86 -3.95 11.21
CA MET A 387 9.12 -2.72 11.97
C MET A 387 8.02 -1.67 11.74
N TYR A 388 7.32 -1.74 10.61
CA TYR A 388 6.10 -0.98 10.31
C TYR A 388 4.80 -1.72 10.72
N GLY A 389 4.83 -3.05 10.79
CA GLY A 389 3.76 -3.94 11.25
C GLY A 389 3.88 -4.30 12.73
N ALA A 390 5.03 -4.11 13.38
CA ALA A 390 5.11 -4.07 14.85
C ALA A 390 4.38 -2.85 15.44
N TYR A 391 3.95 -1.91 14.60
CA TYR A 391 3.00 -0.88 14.97
C TYR A 391 1.53 -1.33 14.92
N GLU A 392 1.21 -2.37 14.13
CA GLU A 392 -0.04 -3.13 14.30
C GLU A 392 0.08 -4.07 15.54
N GLY A 393 1.31 -4.46 15.90
CA GLY A 393 1.64 -5.30 17.06
C GLY A 393 2.03 -4.56 18.35
N ALA A 394 1.77 -3.25 18.47
CA ALA A 394 1.94 -2.52 19.72
C ALA A 394 0.65 -2.56 20.54
N ASP A 395 0.22 -3.77 20.90
CA ASP A 395 -0.53 -4.11 22.12
C ASP A 395 -0.71 -5.63 22.15
N ARG A 396 0.17 -6.34 22.85
CA ARG A 396 -0.08 -7.75 23.17
C ARG A 396 -1.12 -7.83 24.29
N ALA A 397 -2.22 -8.49 23.95
CA ALA A 397 -3.29 -9.02 24.80
C ALA A 397 -4.37 -8.02 25.26
N MET A 398 -5.42 -7.90 24.46
CA MET A 398 -6.72 -7.34 24.90
C MET A 398 -7.74 -8.49 24.99
N ALA A 399 -7.64 -9.31 26.03
CA ALA A 399 -8.74 -10.19 26.43
C ALA A 399 -9.72 -9.36 27.28
N GLY A 400 -10.88 -9.03 26.73
CA GLY A 400 -12.04 -8.58 27.53
C GLY A 400 -12.15 -7.10 27.87
N PHE A 401 -11.86 -6.17 26.95
CA PHE A 401 -12.30 -4.77 27.12
C PHE A 401 -13.75 -4.56 26.62
N PRO A 402 -14.58 -3.74 27.31
CA PRO A 402 -15.85 -3.28 26.78
C PRO A 402 -15.64 -2.43 25.52
N ALA A 403 -16.68 -2.30 24.69
CA ALA A 403 -16.68 -1.62 23.38
C ALA A 403 -16.24 -0.13 23.40
N GLU A 404 -15.91 0.45 24.55
CA GLU A 404 -15.34 1.79 24.65
C GLU A 404 -13.79 1.75 24.68
N GLY A 405 -13.17 0.68 25.21
CA GLY A 405 -11.73 0.63 25.52
C GLY A 405 -10.79 0.30 24.35
N TRP A 406 -11.28 -0.35 23.30
CA TRP A 406 -10.52 -0.67 22.07
C TRP A 406 -10.32 0.51 21.10
N THR A 407 -10.92 1.67 21.37
CA THR A 407 -10.86 2.83 20.44
C THR A 407 -9.64 3.71 20.66
N GLU A 408 -8.98 3.61 21.81
CA GLU A 408 -7.87 4.48 22.20
C GLU A 408 -6.50 3.86 21.94
N VAL A 409 -5.62 4.63 21.29
CA VAL A 409 -4.22 4.31 21.03
C VAL A 409 -3.37 5.54 21.33
N LEU A 410 -2.22 5.34 21.94
CA LEU A 410 -1.23 6.39 22.17
C LEU A 410 -0.01 6.16 21.28
N GLN A 411 0.38 7.16 20.50
CA GLN A 411 1.53 7.08 19.60
C GLN A 411 2.59 8.12 19.95
N GLY A 412 3.84 7.67 20.11
CA GLY A 412 4.98 8.57 20.22
C GLY A 412 5.34 9.15 18.86
N ILE A 413 5.46 10.47 18.76
CA ILE A 413 5.83 11.18 17.52
C ILE A 413 6.94 12.18 17.82
N ILE A 414 8.01 12.15 17.04
CA ILE A 414 9.03 13.21 17.02
C ILE A 414 8.69 14.18 15.90
N LEU A 415 8.52 15.46 16.24
CA LEU A 415 8.21 16.54 15.31
C LEU A 415 9.28 17.63 15.39
N PRO A 416 9.57 18.35 14.29
CA PRO A 416 10.35 19.59 14.39
C PRO A 416 9.70 20.55 15.39
N ALA A 417 10.53 21.25 16.16
CA ALA A 417 10.05 22.18 17.18
C ALA A 417 9.00 23.13 16.60
N GLN A 418 7.93 23.38 17.37
CA GLN A 418 6.80 24.24 17.00
C GLN A 418 5.89 23.71 15.87
N PHE A 419 6.28 22.68 15.11
CA PHE A 419 5.47 22.13 14.02
C PHE A 419 4.12 21.57 14.50
N ARG A 420 4.06 21.10 15.76
CA ARG A 420 2.81 20.67 16.40
C ARG A 420 1.71 21.75 16.37
N PHE A 421 2.07 23.03 16.47
CA PHE A 421 1.08 24.12 16.50
C PHE A 421 0.42 24.34 15.15
N PHE A 422 1.20 24.21 14.06
CA PHE A 422 0.65 24.21 12.71
C PHE A 422 -0.34 23.05 12.54
N LEU A 423 0.05 21.82 12.92
CA LEU A 423 -0.82 20.65 12.80
C LEU A 423 -2.12 20.81 13.61
N GLN A 424 -2.02 21.27 14.86
CA GLN A 424 -3.17 21.54 15.72
C GLN A 424 -4.13 22.58 15.15
N ALA A 425 -3.61 23.61 14.48
CA ALA A 425 -4.42 24.65 13.83
C ALA A 425 -5.04 24.14 12.51
N ALA A 426 -4.28 23.37 11.73
CA ALA A 426 -4.69 22.84 10.44
C ALA A 426 -5.76 21.74 10.54
N ALA A 427 -5.70 20.90 11.59
CA ALA A 427 -6.62 19.78 11.76
C ALA A 427 -6.98 19.54 13.24
N PRO A 428 -7.74 20.46 13.87
CA PRO A 428 -8.07 20.35 15.29
C PRO A 428 -8.86 19.09 15.65
N GLY A 429 -9.68 18.56 14.73
CA GLY A 429 -10.41 17.30 14.91
C GLY A 429 -9.53 16.05 14.87
N VAL A 430 -8.34 16.12 14.25
CA VAL A 430 -7.39 15.00 14.16
C VAL A 430 -6.39 15.04 15.30
N CYS A 431 -5.81 16.22 15.54
CA CYS A 431 -4.66 16.39 16.41
C CYS A 431 -4.72 17.71 17.19
N GLY A 432 -5.90 18.09 17.68
CA GLY A 432 -6.08 19.26 18.53
C GLY A 432 -5.25 19.21 19.82
N ARG A 433 -5.34 20.27 20.64
CA ARG A 433 -4.47 20.45 21.83
C ARG A 433 -4.51 19.29 22.83
N ASN A 434 -5.64 18.59 22.92
CA ASN A 434 -5.83 17.44 23.81
C ASN A 434 -5.44 16.11 23.16
N ALA A 435 -5.26 16.08 21.84
CA ALA A 435 -4.93 14.87 21.09
C ALA A 435 -3.46 14.81 20.73
N LEU A 436 -2.79 15.94 20.45
CA LEU A 436 -1.35 15.98 20.18
C LEU A 436 -0.63 16.80 21.25
N ILE A 437 -0.06 16.11 22.23
CA ILE A 437 0.48 16.69 23.46
C ILE A 437 2.00 16.61 23.43
N ALA A 438 2.70 17.69 23.76
CA ALA A 438 4.14 17.64 23.97
C ALA A 438 4.45 16.96 25.31
N LEU A 439 5.39 16.02 25.33
CA LEU A 439 5.79 15.32 26.56
C LEU A 439 6.67 16.18 27.48
N HIS A 440 7.22 17.26 26.94
CA HIS A 440 8.08 18.21 27.64
C HIS A 440 7.73 19.65 27.23
N ASP A 441 7.97 20.61 28.13
CA ASP A 441 7.64 22.02 27.91
C ASP A 441 8.54 22.73 26.89
N HIS A 442 9.72 22.15 26.61
CA HIS A 442 10.72 22.67 25.67
C HIS A 442 11.25 21.55 24.76
N PRO A 443 11.74 21.87 23.56
CA PRO A 443 12.38 20.89 22.68
C PRO A 443 13.53 20.18 23.41
N THR A 444 13.50 18.85 23.39
CA THR A 444 14.44 18.02 24.17
C THR A 444 15.50 17.35 23.32
N LEU A 445 15.37 17.41 22.00
CA LEU A 445 16.26 16.75 21.05
C LEU A 445 16.81 17.75 20.04
N LYS A 446 18.11 17.60 19.73
CA LYS A 446 18.80 18.30 18.64
C LYS A 446 19.51 17.28 17.76
N ASP A 447 19.44 17.44 16.45
CA ASP A 447 20.24 16.62 15.52
C ASP A 447 21.61 17.25 15.21
N GLN A 448 22.37 16.62 14.31
CA GLN A 448 23.70 17.13 13.90
C GLN A 448 23.68 18.47 13.16
N ASN A 449 22.50 18.93 12.70
CA ASN A 449 22.31 20.24 12.06
C ASN A 449 21.76 21.29 13.04
N ASP A 450 21.76 21.00 14.34
CA ASP A 450 21.14 21.81 15.41
C ASP A 450 19.63 22.06 15.19
N THR A 451 18.97 21.15 14.45
CA THR A 451 17.50 21.20 14.32
C THR A 451 16.89 20.68 15.62
N GLU A 452 16.00 21.47 16.21
CA GLU A 452 15.30 21.14 17.45
C GLU A 452 14.02 20.34 17.18
N TYR A 453 13.72 19.38 18.05
CA TYR A 453 12.55 18.53 17.94
C TYR A 453 11.76 18.43 19.25
N ASP A 454 10.44 18.42 19.11
CA ASP A 454 9.48 18.09 20.16
C ASP A 454 9.21 16.59 20.16
N VAL A 455 9.21 15.97 21.34
CA VAL A 455 8.66 14.62 21.53
C VAL A 455 7.22 14.78 21.97
N CYS A 456 6.30 14.25 21.16
CA CYS A 456 4.87 14.36 21.36
C CYS A 456 4.24 12.98 21.57
N ALA A 457 3.10 12.96 22.27
CA ALA A 457 2.15 11.88 22.26
C ALA A 457 0.92 12.27 21.44
N TRP A 458 0.57 11.44 20.46
CA TRP A 458 -0.68 11.53 19.71
C TRP A 458 -1.66 10.51 20.27
N GLN A 459 -2.67 11.00 20.99
CA GLN A 459 -3.78 10.23 21.52
C GLN A 459 -4.87 10.13 20.44
N ILE A 460 -5.18 8.91 20.06
CA ILE A 460 -6.13 8.55 19.01
C ILE A 460 -7.26 7.77 19.66
N GLY A 461 -8.44 8.37 19.81
CA GLY A 461 -9.65 7.71 20.30
C GLY A 461 -10.73 7.60 19.23
N ALA A 462 -11.94 7.20 19.62
CA ALA A 462 -13.09 7.07 18.71
C ALA A 462 -13.38 8.35 17.90
N GLY A 463 -13.18 9.52 18.51
CA GLY A 463 -13.48 10.82 17.88
C GLY A 463 -12.49 11.29 16.81
N ASN A 464 -11.27 10.73 16.75
CA ASN A 464 -10.22 11.17 15.82
C ASN A 464 -9.45 10.02 15.15
N MET A 465 -9.91 8.77 15.29
CA MET A 465 -9.29 7.61 14.64
C MET A 465 -9.54 7.49 13.15
N TRP A 466 -10.62 8.09 12.65
CA TRP A 466 -10.98 8.04 11.24
C TRP A 466 -10.23 9.12 10.48
N GLN A 467 -9.43 8.70 9.51
CA GLN A 467 -8.83 9.63 8.56
C GLN A 467 -9.96 10.17 7.66
N PRO A 468 -10.15 11.50 7.57
CA PRO A 468 -11.06 12.10 6.61
C PRO A 468 -10.68 11.72 5.17
N TRP A 469 -11.66 11.64 4.27
CA TRP A 469 -11.40 11.30 2.87
C TRP A 469 -10.82 12.47 2.06
N THR A 470 -11.03 13.73 2.48
CA THR A 470 -10.54 14.92 1.75
C THR A 470 -10.09 16.05 2.67
N GLY A 471 -9.48 17.06 2.09
CA GLY A 471 -9.08 18.29 2.75
C GLY A 471 -7.76 18.21 3.50
N LEU A 472 -7.33 19.36 4.01
CA LEU A 472 -6.10 19.50 4.79
C LEU A 472 -6.03 18.53 5.98
N ALA A 473 -7.17 18.26 6.64
CA ALA A 473 -7.23 17.33 7.76
C ALA A 473 -6.86 15.88 7.39
N ALA A 474 -7.23 15.42 6.19
CA ALA A 474 -6.84 14.11 5.68
C ALA A 474 -5.31 14.00 5.54
N HIS A 475 -4.67 15.04 5.02
CA HIS A 475 -3.22 15.08 4.82
C HIS A 475 -2.44 15.26 6.11
N VAL A 476 -2.95 16.03 7.08
CA VAL A 476 -2.39 16.11 8.43
C VAL A 476 -2.45 14.74 9.13
N HIS A 477 -3.57 14.03 9.03
CA HIS A 477 -3.68 12.68 9.57
C HIS A 477 -2.65 11.73 8.93
N GLN A 478 -2.56 11.69 7.60
CA GLN A 478 -1.54 10.89 6.89
C GLN A 478 -0.11 11.26 7.29
N PHE A 479 0.17 12.55 7.46
CA PHE A 479 1.45 13.03 7.93
C PHE A 479 1.77 12.43 9.31
N LEU A 480 0.83 12.49 10.25
CA LEU A 480 1.00 11.97 11.61
C LEU A 480 1.19 10.45 11.62
N VAL A 481 0.46 9.69 10.80
CA VAL A 481 0.67 8.24 10.64
C VAL A 481 2.12 7.95 10.23
N ARG A 482 2.62 8.64 9.19
CA ARG A 482 3.99 8.47 8.70
C ARG A 482 5.03 8.93 9.72
N ALA A 483 4.77 10.04 10.42
CA ALA A 483 5.67 10.55 11.46
C ALA A 483 5.74 9.60 12.65
N ALA A 484 4.60 9.04 13.08
CA ALA A 484 4.54 7.97 14.06
C ALA A 484 5.36 6.79 13.59
N MET A 485 5.10 6.24 12.40
CA MET A 485 5.85 5.11 11.83
C MET A 485 7.37 5.35 11.79
N LEU A 486 7.81 6.53 11.37
CA LEU A 486 9.23 6.89 11.34
C LEU A 486 9.83 7.03 12.74
N THR A 487 9.03 7.50 13.71
CA THR A 487 9.45 7.69 15.10
C THR A 487 9.87 6.38 15.75
N ALA A 488 9.08 5.30 15.77
CA ALA A 488 9.57 4.06 16.39
C ALA A 488 10.56 3.30 15.52
N TRP A 489 10.57 3.46 14.19
CA TRP A 489 11.73 2.98 13.43
C TRP A 489 13.02 3.63 13.98
N THR A 490 12.95 4.93 14.28
CA THR A 490 14.05 5.67 14.89
C THR A 490 14.33 5.22 16.32
N CYS A 491 13.32 5.06 17.18
CA CYS A 491 13.49 4.54 18.54
C CYS A 491 14.13 3.14 18.53
N TRP A 492 13.69 2.25 17.63
CA TRP A 492 14.29 0.94 17.47
C TRP A 492 15.76 1.01 17.04
N LYS A 493 16.10 1.90 16.09
CA LYS A 493 17.50 2.14 15.69
C LYS A 493 18.33 2.60 16.88
N LEU A 494 17.82 3.52 17.68
CA LEU A 494 18.49 4.00 18.90
C LEU A 494 18.69 2.88 19.92
N MET A 495 17.65 2.10 20.21
CA MET A 495 17.72 0.95 21.12
C MET A 495 18.71 -0.12 20.63
N SER A 496 18.89 -0.22 19.32
CA SER A 496 19.87 -1.11 18.68
C SER A 496 21.29 -0.53 18.64
N GLY A 497 21.54 0.61 19.32
CA GLY A 497 22.86 1.23 19.46
C GLY A 497 23.22 2.24 18.36
N ALA A 498 22.30 2.61 17.47
CA ALA A 498 22.56 3.68 16.50
C ALA A 498 22.60 5.05 17.20
N PRO A 499 23.55 5.93 16.89
CA PRO A 499 23.62 7.25 17.52
C PRO A 499 22.60 8.21 16.89
N TRP A 500 21.77 8.86 17.72
CA TRP A 500 20.76 9.85 17.31
C TRP A 500 21.27 10.88 16.30
N LEU A 501 22.44 11.46 16.58
CA LEU A 501 23.04 12.50 15.73
C LEU A 501 23.26 12.06 14.28
N ARG A 502 23.40 10.75 14.02
CA ARG A 502 23.61 10.21 12.66
C ARG A 502 22.31 9.80 11.95
N ILE A 503 21.16 9.81 12.65
CA ILE A 503 19.88 9.35 12.08
C ILE A 503 19.32 10.34 11.06
N ASN A 504 19.68 11.63 11.15
CA ASN A 504 19.18 12.68 10.25
C ASN A 504 17.64 12.69 10.16
N TYR A 505 16.99 12.61 11.32
CA TYR A 505 15.54 12.37 11.42
C TYR A 505 14.73 13.35 10.56
N GLY A 506 15.00 14.66 10.61
CA GLY A 506 14.27 15.64 9.81
C GLY A 506 14.36 15.42 8.29
N THR A 507 15.52 14.99 7.80
CA THR A 507 15.68 14.64 6.37
C THR A 507 14.94 13.35 6.03
N ALA A 508 14.98 12.36 6.92
CA ALA A 508 14.22 11.11 6.76
C ALA A 508 12.71 11.36 6.76
N LEU A 509 12.23 12.24 7.65
CA LEU A 509 10.83 12.67 7.74
C LEU A 509 10.40 13.39 6.47
N LEU A 510 11.14 14.41 6.04
CA LEU A 510 10.83 15.13 4.81
C LEU A 510 10.77 14.20 3.61
N ARG A 511 11.75 13.29 3.44
CA ARG A 511 11.74 12.31 2.35
C ARG A 511 10.58 11.32 2.45
N ALA A 512 10.27 10.83 3.66
CA ALA A 512 9.15 9.93 3.87
C ALA A 512 7.80 10.58 3.53
N GLN A 513 7.65 11.88 3.83
CA GLN A 513 6.49 12.63 3.39
C GLN A 513 6.52 12.83 1.90
N HIS A 514 7.51 13.54 1.38
CA HIS A 514 7.58 13.99 -0.01
C HIS A 514 7.38 12.87 -1.03
N LEU A 515 8.00 11.71 -0.79
CA LEU A 515 7.97 10.56 -1.69
C LEU A 515 6.76 9.64 -1.52
N SER A 516 5.82 9.96 -0.62
CA SER A 516 4.59 9.20 -0.42
C SER A 516 3.42 9.85 -1.17
N LEU A 517 3.40 9.69 -2.49
CA LEU A 517 2.30 10.13 -3.36
C LEU A 517 1.44 8.96 -3.80
N SER A 518 0.14 9.19 -3.99
CA SER A 518 -0.75 8.22 -4.63
C SER A 518 -0.44 8.17 -6.12
N PRO A 519 -0.49 6.99 -6.78
CA PRO A 519 -0.38 6.90 -8.24
C PRO A 519 -1.36 7.82 -8.98
N ALA A 520 -2.54 8.08 -8.40
CA ALA A 520 -3.54 8.98 -8.96
C ALA A 520 -3.13 10.47 -8.95
N THR A 521 -2.19 10.86 -8.08
CA THR A 521 -1.78 12.26 -7.89
C THR A 521 -0.31 12.53 -8.25
N SER A 522 0.43 11.50 -8.66
CA SER A 522 1.80 11.64 -9.17
C SER A 522 1.85 12.39 -10.49
N THR A 523 2.94 13.11 -10.70
CA THR A 523 3.24 13.93 -11.88
C THR A 523 4.60 13.57 -12.48
N ASP A 524 4.85 14.00 -13.72
CA ASP A 524 6.13 13.77 -14.41
C ASP A 524 7.31 14.45 -13.70
N GLN A 525 7.05 15.55 -12.97
CA GLN A 525 8.06 16.20 -12.14
C GLN A 525 8.47 15.27 -10.99
N ASP A 526 7.51 14.63 -10.32
CA ASP A 526 7.79 13.70 -9.22
C ASP A 526 8.66 12.52 -9.71
N PHE A 527 8.43 12.04 -10.95
CA PHE A 527 9.30 11.03 -11.59
C PHE A 527 10.72 11.55 -11.81
N THR A 528 10.85 12.75 -12.38
CA THR A 528 12.14 13.37 -12.70
C THR A 528 12.98 13.56 -11.44
N GLU A 529 12.35 13.96 -10.34
CA GLU A 529 13.03 14.08 -9.04
C GLU A 529 13.45 12.70 -8.50
N TRP A 530 12.58 11.68 -8.60
CA TRP A 530 12.87 10.34 -8.12
C TRP A 530 14.01 9.63 -8.87
N ILE A 531 14.14 9.83 -10.18
CA ILE A 531 15.27 9.27 -10.95
C ILE A 531 16.60 10.00 -10.69
N ALA A 532 16.53 11.26 -10.24
CA ALA A 532 17.70 12.08 -9.91
C ALA A 532 18.26 11.78 -8.51
N MET A 533 17.44 11.24 -7.61
CA MET A 533 17.85 10.71 -6.30
C MET A 533 18.63 9.39 -6.38
#